data_AF-A0A2P6NDD9-F1
#
_entry.id   AF-A0A2P6NDD9-F1
#
_cell.length_a   1.000
_cell.length_b   1.000
_cell.length_c   1.000
_cell.angle_alpha   90.00
_cell.angle_beta   90.00
_cell.angle_gamma   90.00
#
_symmetry.space_group_name_H-M   'P 1'
#
loop_
_entity.id
_entity.type
_entity.pdbx_description
1 polymer ?
#
loop_
_entity_poly.entity_id
_entity_poly.type
_entity_poly.pdbx_seq_one_letter_code
_entity_poly.pdbx_strand_id
1 'polypeptide(L)'
;MRSFIYILPTVCVSLSLGVSTALNFLVVYAPRIPPSSSSPAPPLLSGSTGKSTVGSPSGHFATKANGFRGAVLLAPGKFEVNELKLSTSGVVLRGSGTDASKGTTLNVKKSLTVSVMGSTRPKMSSKKYYLTKTYVPFGGNTLSLQSTSGLKVGDTIYIYSTITAKLIHLLGMDKLVRDGKPQTWIKAGSSVTTDRIITAITNNTITLDAGYPDSIRPELFDSDKDLPYVVPYTWTDRLENVGVENMRAIYPATLTNNGGHFLDMDKAHNCWVRNLYLQDFMSGAVTTQGDTKWVTIQRLDIHFTIADNKIKAPPAILTLLGTQILHRDTNITGGGKFWPLSAASTRARGPTVHYNVDINSGSGAQVVPHMRWSTGILYDNVKNAAGNIAISYRATMGSGHGWTMCWGVIWNCEAKTFGVQNPSNMFNSSAPVLYHNWLVGGKGKNTPGLQTQKLMGTYDHVGTMVAPDSLYMAQVKDKQKRSA
;
A
#
# COMPACT_ATOMS: atom_id res chain seq x y z
N MET A 1 26.41 7.01 47.64
CA MET A 1 25.21 6.42 47.00
C MET A 1 24.91 7.23 45.75
N ARG A 2 25.01 6.60 44.57
CA ARG A 2 24.69 7.23 43.27
C ARG A 2 23.21 6.99 42.98
N SER A 3 22.42 8.05 42.94
CA SER A 3 21.01 8.00 42.54
C SER A 3 20.91 8.08 41.01
N PHE A 4 20.37 7.03 40.40
CA PHE A 4 20.08 6.98 38.96
C PHE A 4 18.75 7.69 38.69
N ILE A 5 18.77 8.67 37.77
CA ILE A 5 17.58 9.29 37.19
C ILE A 5 17.08 8.35 36.08
N TYR A 6 15.93 7.71 36.29
CA TYR A 6 15.22 6.99 35.24
C TYR A 6 14.43 8.00 34.38
N ILE A 7 14.84 8.18 33.13
CA ILE A 7 14.06 8.90 32.13
C ILE A 7 13.06 7.88 31.53
N LEU A 8 11.79 8.00 31.93
CA LEU A 8 10.69 7.24 31.31
C LEU A 8 10.39 7.79 29.91
N PRO A 9 10.06 6.93 28.92
CA PRO A 9 9.75 7.39 27.57
C PRO A 9 8.40 8.12 27.52
N THR A 10 8.43 9.36 27.04
CA THR A 10 7.29 10.25 26.82
C THR A 10 6.44 9.77 25.64
N VAL A 11 5.12 9.67 25.83
CA VAL A 11 4.15 9.47 24.73
C VAL A 11 4.09 10.77 23.92
N CYS A 12 4.38 10.74 22.62
CA CYS A 12 4.46 11.94 21.80
C CYS A 12 3.53 11.86 20.58
N VAL A 13 2.33 12.43 20.70
CA VAL A 13 1.61 12.98 19.54
C VAL A 13 2.05 14.44 19.45
N SER A 14 3.05 14.73 18.61
CA SER A 14 3.49 16.10 18.40
C SER A 14 2.56 16.77 17.38
N LEU A 15 1.78 17.75 17.83
CA LEU A 15 1.11 18.72 16.96
C LEU A 15 2.01 19.95 16.84
N SER A 16 2.42 20.30 15.62
CA SER A 16 2.95 21.64 15.35
C SER A 16 1.85 22.49 14.72
N LEU A 17 1.32 23.44 15.47
CA LEU A 17 0.27 24.36 15.03
C LEU A 17 0.83 25.78 14.85
N GLY A 18 0.46 26.44 13.77
CA GLY A 18 0.64 27.89 13.61
C GLY A 18 -0.45 28.64 14.38
N VAL A 19 -0.07 29.67 15.14
CA VAL A 19 -0.94 30.41 16.08
C VAL A 19 -2.13 31.07 15.37
N SER A 20 -3.36 30.90 15.90
CA SER A 20 -4.44 31.93 16.04
C SER A 20 -5.85 31.37 16.41
N THR A 21 -6.00 30.16 16.96
CA THR A 21 -7.30 29.71 17.53
C THR A 21 -7.08 28.77 18.72
N ALA A 22 -7.91 28.90 19.76
CA ALA A 22 -7.89 28.01 20.91
C ALA A 22 -8.34 26.60 20.47
N LEU A 23 -7.52 25.58 20.71
CA LEU A 23 -7.91 24.19 20.45
C LEU A 23 -8.66 23.61 21.65
N ASN A 24 -9.90 23.21 21.42
CA ASN A 24 -10.60 22.30 22.31
C ASN A 24 -10.32 20.86 21.83
N PHE A 25 -9.50 20.13 22.57
CA PHE A 25 -9.37 18.68 22.40
C PHE A 25 -10.39 17.98 23.29
N LEU A 26 -11.12 17.02 22.71
CA LEU A 26 -11.95 16.11 23.47
C LEU A 26 -11.29 14.74 23.45
N VAL A 27 -10.96 14.20 24.62
CA VAL A 27 -10.55 12.80 24.71
C VAL A 27 -11.83 11.98 24.87
N VAL A 28 -12.21 11.24 23.83
CA VAL A 28 -13.41 10.40 23.86
C VAL A 28 -13.03 8.94 23.94
N TYR A 29 -13.62 8.24 24.92
CA TYR A 29 -13.54 6.79 25.05
C TYR A 29 -14.54 6.15 24.06
N ALA A 30 -14.04 5.47 23.01
CA ALA A 30 -14.88 4.70 22.10
C ALA A 30 -14.85 3.20 22.47
N PRO A 31 -16.00 2.52 22.67
CA PRO A 31 -16.08 1.06 22.69
C PRO A 31 -16.31 0.47 21.27
N ARG A 32 -15.68 -0.70 21.03
CA ARG A 32 -15.79 -1.73 19.95
C ARG A 32 -15.95 -1.39 18.43
N ILE A 33 -14.94 -1.90 17.68
CA ILE A 33 -14.91 -2.84 16.52
C ILE A 33 -15.52 -2.43 15.13
N PRO A 34 -14.77 -2.61 14.01
CA PRO A 34 -15.33 -2.73 12.64
C PRO A 34 -15.58 -4.22 12.25
N PRO A 35 -16.51 -4.58 11.33
CA PRO A 35 -17.43 -3.75 10.54
C PRO A 35 -18.93 -4.15 10.69
N SER A 36 -19.80 -3.16 10.94
CA SER A 36 -21.12 -3.03 10.30
C SER A 36 -21.69 -1.64 10.67
N SER A 37 -22.46 -1.07 9.77
CA SER A 37 -23.05 0.26 9.87
C SER A 37 -24.04 0.36 11.03
N SER A 38 -23.99 1.49 11.75
CA SER A 38 -24.95 2.01 12.74
C SER A 38 -24.73 1.60 14.22
N SER A 39 -24.32 2.57 15.04
CA SER A 39 -24.62 2.68 16.48
C SER A 39 -24.16 4.04 17.07
N PRO A 40 -24.79 4.53 18.16
CA PRO A 40 -24.91 5.95 18.52
C PRO A 40 -23.71 6.56 19.27
N ALA A 41 -23.70 7.89 19.39
CA ALA A 41 -22.60 8.69 19.95
C ALA A 41 -22.44 8.54 21.49
N PRO A 42 -21.20 8.46 22.02
CA PRO A 42 -20.89 8.43 23.46
C PRO A 42 -20.88 9.82 24.14
N PRO A 43 -20.91 9.90 25.49
CA PRO A 43 -21.05 11.15 26.24
C PRO A 43 -19.82 12.08 26.20
N LEU A 44 -20.09 13.38 26.27
CA LEU A 44 -19.15 14.52 26.26
C LEU A 44 -18.50 14.77 27.64
N LEU A 45 -17.20 15.08 27.68
CA LEU A 45 -16.51 15.65 28.85
C LEU A 45 -15.85 16.98 28.47
N SER A 46 -16.38 18.11 28.92
CA SER A 46 -15.88 19.45 28.59
C SER A 46 -14.49 19.73 29.18
N GLY A 47 -13.56 20.25 28.36
CA GLY A 47 -12.31 20.89 28.80
C GLY A 47 -12.34 22.39 28.49
N SER A 48 -11.93 23.21 29.46
CA SER A 48 -12.06 24.67 29.48
C SER A 48 -11.04 25.43 28.63
N THR A 49 -11.47 26.61 28.15
CA THR A 49 -10.73 27.62 27.38
C THR A 49 -9.57 28.25 28.17
N GLY A 50 -8.40 28.39 27.54
CA GLY A 50 -7.31 29.23 28.06
C GLY A 50 -6.09 29.27 27.12
N LYS A 51 -5.54 30.47 26.89
CA LYS A 51 -4.29 30.69 26.15
C LYS A 51 -3.17 29.88 26.79
N SER A 52 -2.58 28.94 26.07
CA SER A 52 -1.31 28.32 26.43
C SER A 52 -0.61 27.87 25.17
N THR A 53 0.69 28.17 25.06
CA THR A 53 1.62 27.38 24.25
C THR A 53 1.46 25.93 24.67
N VAL A 54 0.72 25.15 23.87
CA VAL A 54 0.44 23.74 24.17
C VAL A 54 1.71 22.95 23.85
N GLY A 55 2.52 22.72 24.89
CA GLY A 55 3.33 21.52 24.95
C GLY A 55 2.43 20.32 24.70
N SER A 56 2.96 19.33 23.97
CA SER A 56 2.33 18.04 23.65
C SER A 56 1.27 17.63 24.68
N PRO A 57 0.08 17.15 24.29
CA PRO A 57 -0.77 16.45 25.24
C PRO A 57 0.02 15.25 25.76
N SER A 58 0.65 15.41 26.93
CA SER A 58 1.36 14.40 27.70
C SER A 58 0.34 13.47 28.39
N GLY A 59 -0.68 13.07 27.64
CA GLY A 59 -1.60 12.03 28.06
C GLY A 59 -0.89 10.70 27.93
N HIS A 60 -0.38 10.19 29.05
CA HIS A 60 -0.03 8.77 29.18
C HIS A 60 -1.32 7.95 29.08
N PHE A 61 -1.80 7.70 27.86
CA PHE A 61 -2.91 6.77 27.65
C PHE A 61 -2.37 5.35 27.75
N ALA A 62 -2.64 4.68 28.88
CA ALA A 62 -2.35 3.27 29.03
C ALA A 62 -3.03 2.46 27.90
N THR A 63 -2.31 1.50 27.33
CA THR A 63 -2.90 0.58 26.36
C THR A 63 -3.92 -0.29 27.06
N LYS A 64 -5.13 -0.39 26.50
CA LYS A 64 -6.19 -1.26 27.01
C LYS A 64 -5.95 -2.70 26.54
N ALA A 65 -6.68 -3.64 27.14
CA ALA A 65 -6.58 -5.07 26.81
C ALA A 65 -6.82 -5.41 25.33
N ASN A 66 -7.50 -4.54 24.57
CA ASN A 66 -7.77 -4.71 23.14
C ASN A 66 -6.71 -4.05 22.23
N GLY A 67 -5.58 -3.62 22.77
CA GLY A 67 -4.50 -2.98 22.00
C GLY A 67 -4.71 -1.49 21.69
N PHE A 68 -5.85 -0.90 22.09
CA PHE A 68 -6.14 0.52 21.87
C PHE A 68 -5.83 1.37 23.10
N ARG A 69 -5.27 2.56 22.87
CA ARG A 69 -5.11 3.62 23.85
C ARG A 69 -6.32 4.54 23.86
N GLY A 70 -6.84 4.87 22.69
CA GLY A 70 -8.01 5.73 22.52
C GLY A 70 -7.96 6.52 21.22
N ALA A 71 -8.87 7.49 21.10
CA ALA A 71 -8.90 8.41 19.98
C ALA A 71 -8.51 9.82 20.43
N VAL A 72 -7.64 10.47 19.64
CA VAL A 72 -7.50 11.93 19.62
C VAL A 72 -8.62 12.44 18.72
N LEU A 73 -9.69 12.95 19.34
CA LEU A 73 -10.83 13.50 18.60
C LEU A 73 -10.63 15.00 18.37
N LEU A 74 -10.63 15.37 17.09
CA LEU A 74 -10.76 16.74 16.65
C LEU A 74 -12.25 17.08 16.59
N ALA A 75 -12.65 18.09 17.36
CA ALA A 75 -14.01 18.61 17.35
C ALA A 75 -14.39 19.17 15.97
N PRO A 76 -15.69 19.45 15.72
CA PRO A 76 -16.09 20.25 14.57
C PRO A 76 -15.32 21.57 14.50
N GLY A 77 -14.84 21.94 13.32
CA GLY A 77 -14.08 23.17 13.11
C GLY A 77 -12.95 23.06 12.10
N LYS A 78 -12.25 24.18 11.89
CA LYS A 78 -11.11 24.31 10.99
C LYS A 78 -9.81 24.42 11.80
N PHE A 79 -8.81 23.63 11.43
CA PHE A 79 -7.53 23.55 12.13
C PHE A 79 -6.39 23.80 11.16
N GLU A 80 -5.55 24.78 11.44
CA GLU A 80 -4.32 25.04 10.68
C GLU A 80 -3.23 24.08 11.15
N VAL A 81 -2.86 23.11 10.32
CA VAL A 81 -1.96 22.02 10.71
C VAL A 81 -0.71 22.02 9.83
N ASN A 82 0.45 21.95 10.48
CA ASN A 82 1.70 21.70 9.77
C ASN A 82 1.96 20.21 9.61
N GLU A 83 1.93 19.47 10.72
CA GLU A 83 2.27 18.04 10.76
C GLU A 83 1.63 17.38 11.99
N LEU A 84 1.16 16.14 11.82
CA LEU A 84 0.62 15.24 12.84
C LEU A 84 1.40 13.93 12.81
N LYS A 85 2.11 13.61 13.91
CA LYS A 85 2.87 12.37 14.03
C LYS A 85 2.15 11.37 14.90
N LEU A 86 1.83 10.20 14.34
CA LEU A 86 1.33 9.04 15.05
C LEU A 86 2.47 8.01 15.11
N SER A 87 3.18 8.00 16.22
CA SER A 87 4.36 7.15 16.49
C SER A 87 4.11 6.16 17.63
N THR A 88 2.85 5.91 17.98
CA THR A 88 2.47 5.06 19.12
C THR A 88 1.29 4.16 18.75
N SER A 89 1.41 2.86 19.03
CA SER A 89 0.35 1.87 18.79
C SER A 89 -0.93 2.18 19.56
N GLY A 90 -2.07 1.81 18.99
CA GLY A 90 -3.39 1.91 19.60
C GLY A 90 -4.01 3.30 19.58
N VAL A 91 -3.43 4.26 18.86
CA VAL A 91 -3.92 5.64 18.77
C VAL A 91 -4.71 5.84 17.47
N VAL A 92 -5.92 6.40 17.60
CA VAL A 92 -6.74 6.80 16.46
C VAL A 92 -6.80 8.32 16.38
N LEU A 93 -6.37 8.90 15.26
CA LEU A 93 -6.65 10.29 14.93
C LEU A 93 -8.04 10.35 14.26
N ARG A 94 -9.00 11.00 14.91
CA ARG A 94 -10.40 11.03 14.47
C ARG A 94 -10.89 12.47 14.37
N GLY A 95 -11.57 12.80 13.28
CA GLY A 95 -12.37 14.01 13.19
C GLY A 95 -13.85 13.76 13.48
N SER A 96 -14.62 14.84 13.48
CA SER A 96 -16.06 14.84 13.75
C SER A 96 -16.93 14.73 12.48
N GLY A 97 -16.35 14.25 11.37
CA GLY A 97 -17.03 14.02 10.09
C GLY A 97 -16.42 14.82 8.94
N THR A 98 -16.87 14.48 7.74
CA THR A 98 -16.42 15.07 6.46
C THR A 98 -17.30 16.23 5.99
N ASP A 99 -18.35 16.59 6.74
CA ASP A 99 -19.19 17.76 6.43
C ASP A 99 -18.36 19.05 6.54
N ALA A 100 -18.46 19.94 5.55
CA ALA A 100 -17.65 21.16 5.50
C ALA A 100 -18.01 22.20 6.59
N SER A 101 -19.22 22.14 7.13
CA SER A 101 -19.76 23.09 8.12
C SER A 101 -19.84 22.52 9.53
N LYS A 102 -20.09 21.21 9.66
CA LYS A 102 -20.33 20.50 10.92
C LYS A 102 -19.23 19.48 11.25
N GLY A 103 -18.33 19.20 10.32
CA GLY A 103 -17.23 18.25 10.49
C GLY A 103 -15.90 18.91 10.89
N THR A 104 -14.84 18.13 10.78
CA THR A 104 -13.46 18.59 11.02
C THR A 104 -12.78 18.87 9.69
N THR A 105 -12.13 20.02 9.56
CA THR A 105 -11.30 20.38 8.40
C THR A 105 -9.88 20.71 8.84
N LEU A 106 -8.90 20.02 8.28
CA LEU A 106 -7.49 20.38 8.39
C LEU A 106 -7.10 21.26 7.21
N ASN A 107 -6.65 22.48 7.48
CA ASN A 107 -6.02 23.35 6.50
C ASN A 107 -4.51 23.12 6.57
N VAL A 108 -3.93 22.60 5.50
CA VAL A 108 -2.54 22.12 5.47
C VAL A 108 -1.64 23.14 4.78
N LYS A 109 -0.48 23.46 5.39
CA LYS A 109 0.50 24.39 4.81
C LYS A 109 1.81 23.74 4.34
N LYS A 110 2.12 22.53 4.79
CA LYS A 110 3.38 21.82 4.49
C LYS A 110 3.13 20.59 3.62
N SER A 111 4.22 20.07 3.05
CA SER A 111 4.19 18.91 2.16
C SER A 111 3.64 17.67 2.90
N LEU A 112 4.24 17.12 3.96
CA LEU A 112 3.66 15.95 4.67
C LEU A 112 2.79 16.35 5.87
N THR A 113 1.52 15.93 5.88
CA THR A 113 0.55 16.31 6.93
C THR A 113 0.46 15.30 8.06
N VAL A 114 0.35 14.00 7.75
CA VAL A 114 0.11 12.92 8.72
C VAL A 114 1.13 11.81 8.50
N SER A 115 1.94 11.53 9.51
CA SER A 115 2.90 10.42 9.45
C SER A 115 2.52 9.33 10.45
N VAL A 116 2.26 8.11 9.96
CA VAL A 116 2.10 6.91 10.78
C VAL A 116 3.38 6.09 10.66
N MET A 117 4.37 6.38 11.49
CA MET A 117 5.74 5.92 11.29
C MET A 117 6.31 5.26 12.54
N GLY A 118 6.58 3.96 12.45
CA GLY A 118 7.34 3.25 13.48
C GLY A 118 8.80 3.71 13.53
N SER A 119 9.39 3.77 14.71
CA SER A 119 10.78 4.21 14.88
C SER A 119 11.78 3.07 14.70
N THR A 120 11.42 1.85 15.10
CA THR A 120 12.31 0.69 15.15
C THR A 120 12.41 -0.05 13.81
N ARG A 121 13.20 -1.12 13.80
CA ARG A 121 13.40 -2.05 12.69
C ARG A 121 13.29 -3.49 13.22
N PRO A 122 13.00 -4.48 12.36
CA PRO A 122 12.96 -5.86 12.79
C PRO A 122 14.35 -6.32 13.27
N LYS A 123 14.37 -7.01 14.41
CA LYS A 123 15.54 -7.76 14.86
C LYS A 123 15.49 -9.14 14.23
N MET A 124 16.38 -9.34 13.26
CA MET A 124 16.50 -10.59 12.52
C MET A 124 17.19 -11.68 13.36
N SER A 125 16.73 -12.91 13.24
CA SER A 125 17.48 -14.09 13.69
C SER A 125 18.78 -14.23 12.89
N SER A 126 19.82 -14.78 13.51
CA SER A 126 21.07 -15.13 12.82
C SER A 126 20.92 -16.36 11.92
N LYS A 127 19.97 -17.25 12.25
CA LYS A 127 19.77 -18.50 11.52
C LYS A 127 18.90 -18.26 10.28
N LYS A 128 19.43 -18.68 9.13
CA LYS A 128 18.70 -18.75 7.85
C LYS A 128 18.21 -20.17 7.63
N TYR A 129 16.99 -20.29 7.11
CA TYR A 129 16.39 -21.58 6.75
C TYR A 129 16.18 -21.61 5.24
N TYR A 130 17.06 -22.33 4.55
CA TYR A 130 17.04 -22.40 3.09
C TYR A 130 15.89 -23.28 2.60
N LEU A 131 15.25 -22.85 1.51
CA LEU A 131 14.26 -23.66 0.80
C LEU A 131 14.95 -24.83 0.08
N THR A 132 14.20 -25.86 -0.27
CA THR A 132 14.64 -26.86 -1.26
C THR A 132 14.61 -26.27 -2.67
N LYS A 133 15.37 -26.86 -3.61
CA LYS A 133 15.34 -26.47 -5.03
C LYS A 133 14.06 -26.98 -5.73
N THR A 134 12.93 -26.46 -5.30
CA THR A 134 11.60 -26.83 -5.80
C THR A 134 10.88 -25.60 -6.32
N TYR A 135 10.11 -25.77 -7.39
CA TYR A 135 9.24 -24.72 -7.91
C TYR A 135 8.20 -24.32 -6.86
N VAL A 136 8.03 -23.03 -6.63
CA VAL A 136 6.92 -22.47 -5.84
C VAL A 136 6.09 -21.59 -6.77
N PRO A 137 4.81 -21.91 -7.03
CA PRO A 137 3.97 -21.08 -7.89
C PRO A 137 3.54 -19.79 -7.21
N PHE A 138 3.14 -18.79 -8.01
CA PHE A 138 2.42 -17.62 -7.52
C PHE A 138 1.19 -18.05 -6.70
N GLY A 139 1.00 -17.44 -5.54
CA GLY A 139 -0.07 -17.78 -4.61
C GLY A 139 0.16 -19.07 -3.81
N GLY A 140 1.25 -19.80 -4.06
CA GLY A 140 1.65 -20.95 -3.25
C GLY A 140 1.81 -20.55 -1.79
N ASN A 141 1.14 -21.27 -0.89
CA ASN A 141 1.12 -20.97 0.54
C ASN A 141 1.95 -21.95 1.38
N THR A 142 2.69 -22.86 0.73
CA THR A 142 3.60 -23.81 1.39
C THR A 142 5.01 -23.67 0.83
N LEU A 143 6.00 -23.68 1.71
CA LEU A 143 7.43 -23.65 1.34
C LEU A 143 8.14 -24.87 1.93
N SER A 144 8.74 -25.67 1.06
CA SER A 144 9.60 -26.79 1.45
C SER A 144 10.99 -26.28 1.82
N LEU A 145 11.42 -26.56 3.04
CA LEU A 145 12.72 -26.17 3.59
C LEU A 145 13.66 -27.37 3.67
N GLN A 146 14.96 -27.11 3.74
CA GLN A 146 15.95 -28.16 4.02
C GLN A 146 15.82 -28.68 5.45
N SER A 147 15.41 -27.81 6.39
CA SER A 147 15.09 -28.16 7.77
C SER A 147 14.14 -27.11 8.35
N THR A 148 13.19 -27.55 9.18
CA THR A 148 12.33 -26.68 10.00
C THR A 148 12.76 -26.64 11.47
N SER A 149 13.85 -27.32 11.84
CA SER A 149 14.28 -27.44 13.25
C SER A 149 14.59 -26.08 13.86
N GLY A 150 13.79 -25.69 14.87
CA GLY A 150 13.89 -24.40 15.56
C GLY A 150 12.88 -23.34 15.09
N LEU A 151 12.15 -23.58 14.00
CA LEU A 151 10.97 -22.78 13.63
C LEU A 151 9.77 -23.21 14.46
N LYS A 152 8.85 -22.27 14.69
CA LYS A 152 7.59 -22.49 15.41
C LYS A 152 6.42 -21.93 14.61
N VAL A 153 5.26 -22.56 14.74
CA VAL A 153 4.00 -21.95 14.32
C VAL A 153 3.82 -20.63 15.08
N GLY A 154 3.45 -19.57 14.37
CA GLY A 154 3.36 -18.21 14.89
C GLY A 154 4.59 -17.35 14.63
N ASP A 155 5.73 -17.92 14.21
CA ASP A 155 6.91 -17.13 13.87
C ASP A 155 6.62 -16.17 12.71
N THR A 156 6.95 -14.89 12.91
CA THR A 156 7.04 -13.91 11.84
C THR A 156 8.35 -14.08 11.09
N ILE A 157 8.28 -14.21 9.77
CA ILE A 157 9.43 -14.46 8.90
C ILE A 157 9.48 -13.45 7.76
N TYR A 158 10.70 -13.14 7.31
CA TYR A 158 10.92 -12.62 5.97
C TYR A 158 11.41 -13.75 5.07
N ILE A 159 10.74 -13.91 3.93
CA ILE A 159 11.23 -14.73 2.82
C ILE A 159 12.14 -13.85 1.97
N TYR A 160 13.39 -14.25 1.80
CA TYR A 160 14.38 -13.58 0.96
C TYR A 160 14.53 -14.32 -0.36
N SER A 161 14.26 -13.63 -1.46
CA SER A 161 14.45 -14.11 -2.82
C SER A 161 15.40 -13.20 -3.58
N THR A 162 16.28 -13.76 -4.41
CA THR A 162 17.27 -13.00 -5.17
C THR A 162 16.77 -12.69 -6.57
N ILE A 163 16.95 -11.45 -7.03
CA ILE A 163 16.81 -11.08 -8.44
C ILE A 163 18.10 -11.47 -9.15
N THR A 164 18.07 -12.56 -9.90
CA THR A 164 19.24 -13.16 -10.56
C THR A 164 19.53 -12.52 -11.91
N ALA A 165 20.77 -12.66 -12.39
CA ALA A 165 21.15 -12.24 -13.73
C ALA A 165 20.36 -13.02 -14.80
N LYS A 166 20.14 -14.33 -14.61
CA LYS A 166 19.25 -15.13 -15.46
C LYS A 166 17.83 -14.58 -15.55
N LEU A 167 17.23 -14.14 -14.45
CA LEU A 167 15.90 -13.51 -14.48
C LEU A 167 15.91 -12.19 -15.25
N ILE A 168 16.89 -11.33 -14.96
CA ILE A 168 17.05 -10.04 -15.64
C ILE A 168 17.23 -10.25 -17.16
N HIS A 169 18.07 -11.21 -17.54
CA HIS A 169 18.29 -11.60 -18.93
C HIS A 169 17.01 -12.17 -19.54
N LEU A 170 16.37 -13.17 -18.94
CA LEU A 170 15.10 -13.73 -19.45
C LEU A 170 14.10 -12.62 -19.82
N LEU A 171 13.97 -11.60 -18.96
CA LEU A 171 13.04 -10.50 -19.12
C LEU A 171 13.55 -9.36 -20.03
N GLY A 172 14.74 -9.50 -20.63
CA GLY A 172 15.40 -8.51 -21.51
C GLY A 172 15.84 -7.23 -20.82
N MET A 173 15.91 -7.24 -19.49
CA MET A 173 16.14 -6.04 -18.68
C MET A 173 17.61 -5.65 -18.59
N ASP A 174 18.51 -6.49 -19.12
CA ASP A 174 19.93 -6.23 -19.34
C ASP A 174 20.21 -5.49 -20.68
N LYS A 175 19.18 -5.26 -21.51
CA LYS A 175 19.31 -4.55 -22.81
C LYS A 175 18.75 -3.14 -22.82
N LEU A 176 18.36 -2.62 -21.67
CA LEU A 176 17.78 -1.29 -21.57
C LEU A 176 18.84 -0.22 -21.86
N VAL A 177 18.62 0.60 -22.89
CA VAL A 177 19.49 1.73 -23.27
C VAL A 177 18.64 2.98 -23.46
N ARG A 178 19.11 4.11 -22.92
CA ARG A 178 18.52 5.44 -23.12
C ARG A 178 19.62 6.45 -23.35
N ASP A 179 19.51 7.23 -24.42
CA ASP A 179 20.49 8.26 -24.80
C ASP A 179 21.93 7.70 -24.87
N GLY A 180 22.07 6.49 -25.44
CA GLY A 180 23.35 5.76 -25.54
C GLY A 180 23.88 5.19 -24.22
N LYS A 181 23.19 5.37 -23.09
CA LYS A 181 23.62 4.91 -21.77
C LYS A 181 22.82 3.69 -21.29
N PRO A 182 23.48 2.63 -20.80
CA PRO A 182 22.80 1.51 -20.16
C PRO A 182 21.90 1.98 -19.02
N GLN A 183 20.69 1.43 -18.93
CA GLN A 183 19.76 1.66 -17.83
C GLN A 183 19.69 0.43 -16.95
N THR A 184 19.57 0.63 -15.64
CA THR A 184 19.37 -0.46 -14.68
C THR A 184 17.91 -0.51 -14.25
N TRP A 185 17.28 -1.66 -14.47
CA TRP A 185 15.97 -1.96 -13.93
C TRP A 185 16.05 -2.29 -12.42
N ILE A 186 16.65 -3.45 -12.12
CA ILE A 186 17.01 -3.93 -10.78
C ILE A 186 18.40 -4.56 -10.91
N LYS A 187 19.29 -4.32 -9.94
CA LYS A 187 20.64 -4.89 -9.97
C LYS A 187 20.59 -6.39 -9.69
N ALA A 188 21.31 -7.19 -10.47
CA ALA A 188 21.49 -8.62 -10.19
C ALA A 188 22.07 -8.83 -8.77
N GLY A 189 21.59 -9.86 -8.07
CA GLY A 189 21.93 -10.13 -6.68
C GLY A 189 21.14 -9.31 -5.65
N SER A 190 20.25 -8.40 -6.07
CA SER A 190 19.37 -7.69 -5.14
C SER A 190 18.39 -8.66 -4.47
N SER A 191 18.25 -8.57 -3.16
CA SER A 191 17.22 -9.34 -2.44
C SER A 191 15.88 -8.62 -2.41
N VAL A 192 14.82 -9.40 -2.56
CA VAL A 192 13.43 -9.01 -2.36
C VAL A 192 12.91 -9.73 -1.13
N THR A 193 12.24 -8.99 -0.24
CA THR A 193 11.69 -9.52 1.01
C THR A 193 10.18 -9.62 0.94
N THR A 194 9.62 -10.70 1.51
CA THR A 194 8.18 -10.87 1.70
C THR A 194 7.90 -11.24 3.17
N ASP A 195 7.08 -10.44 3.85
CA ASP A 195 6.69 -10.61 5.25
C ASP A 195 5.52 -11.61 5.39
N ARG A 196 5.72 -12.70 6.13
CA ARG A 196 4.73 -13.77 6.35
C ARG A 196 4.78 -14.29 7.79
N ILE A 197 3.75 -15.04 8.16
CA ILE A 197 3.67 -15.79 9.43
C ILE A 197 3.56 -17.27 9.10
N ILE A 198 4.27 -18.09 9.88
CA ILE A 198 4.14 -19.55 9.80
C ILE A 198 2.83 -19.96 10.49
N THR A 199 1.90 -20.56 9.74
CA THR A 199 0.59 -21.03 10.26
C THR A 199 0.57 -22.53 10.54
N ALA A 200 1.43 -23.30 9.89
CA ALA A 200 1.61 -24.73 10.17
C ALA A 200 3.04 -25.16 9.83
N ILE A 201 3.50 -26.23 10.48
CA ILE A 201 4.74 -26.93 10.15
C ILE A 201 4.42 -28.42 10.09
N THR A 202 4.64 -29.03 8.92
CA THR A 202 4.46 -30.47 8.71
C THR A 202 5.71 -30.99 8.02
N ASN A 203 6.43 -31.90 8.67
CA ASN A 203 7.77 -32.33 8.25
C ASN A 203 8.69 -31.09 8.05
N ASN A 204 9.39 -31.01 6.92
CA ASN A 204 10.22 -29.86 6.56
C ASN A 204 9.46 -28.81 5.72
N THR A 205 8.12 -28.79 5.74
CA THR A 205 7.31 -27.81 5.01
C THR A 205 6.65 -26.85 5.99
N ILE A 206 6.73 -25.55 5.69
CA ILE A 206 5.99 -24.51 6.42
C ILE A 206 4.80 -24.03 5.59
N THR A 207 3.67 -23.75 6.23
CA THR A 207 2.50 -23.08 5.63
C THR A 207 2.50 -21.61 6.05
N LEU A 208 2.14 -20.72 5.12
CA LEU A 208 2.15 -19.26 5.30
C LEU A 208 0.74 -18.72 5.58
N ASP A 209 0.65 -17.55 6.22
CA ASP A 209 -0.59 -16.79 6.45
C ASP A 209 -1.25 -16.28 5.16
N ALA A 210 -0.44 -16.01 4.13
CA ALA A 210 -0.87 -15.65 2.79
C ALA A 210 0.08 -16.22 1.74
N GLY A 211 -0.43 -16.49 0.54
CA GLY A 211 0.37 -17.01 -0.57
C GLY A 211 1.58 -16.14 -0.89
N TYR A 212 2.67 -16.77 -1.33
CA TYR A 212 3.86 -16.08 -1.81
C TYR A 212 3.50 -15.28 -3.08
N PRO A 213 3.76 -13.95 -3.13
CA PRO A 213 3.24 -13.09 -4.18
C PRO A 213 4.14 -13.09 -5.42
N ASP A 214 4.94 -14.12 -5.62
CA ASP A 214 5.75 -14.31 -6.82
C ASP A 214 5.92 -15.80 -7.08
N SER A 215 6.76 -16.18 -8.03
CA SER A 215 7.19 -17.57 -8.21
C SER A 215 8.65 -17.77 -7.82
N ILE A 216 8.99 -18.95 -7.33
CA ILE A 216 10.38 -19.39 -7.13
C ILE A 216 10.68 -20.44 -8.19
N ARG A 217 11.70 -20.19 -9.00
CA ARG A 217 12.02 -20.96 -10.21
C ARG A 217 13.50 -21.37 -10.18
N PRO A 218 13.83 -22.59 -9.73
CA PRO A 218 15.22 -23.06 -9.64
C PRO A 218 16.00 -22.95 -10.95
N GLU A 219 15.32 -23.06 -12.09
CA GLU A 219 15.89 -22.91 -13.42
C GLU A 219 16.46 -21.50 -13.69
N LEU A 220 16.03 -20.49 -12.93
CA LEU A 220 16.50 -19.10 -13.03
C LEU A 220 17.55 -18.72 -11.99
N PHE A 221 18.09 -19.67 -11.23
CA PHE A 221 19.19 -19.41 -10.30
C PHE A 221 20.53 -19.38 -11.03
N ASP A 222 21.36 -18.36 -10.77
CA ASP A 222 22.71 -18.31 -11.32
C ASP A 222 23.62 -19.33 -10.61
N SER A 223 23.39 -19.55 -9.32
CA SER A 223 24.06 -20.57 -8.50
C SER A 223 23.22 -20.97 -7.27
N ASP A 224 23.71 -21.94 -6.49
CA ASP A 224 23.10 -22.36 -5.22
C ASP A 224 23.05 -21.23 -4.17
N LYS A 225 23.83 -20.16 -4.36
CA LYS A 225 23.77 -18.96 -3.50
C LYS A 225 22.48 -18.16 -3.66
N ASP A 226 21.74 -18.37 -4.76
CA ASP A 226 20.47 -17.70 -5.04
C ASP A 226 19.26 -18.42 -4.43
N LEU A 227 19.48 -19.58 -3.82
CA LEU A 227 18.44 -20.37 -3.19
C LEU A 227 17.72 -19.51 -2.13
N PRO A 228 16.39 -19.30 -2.26
CA PRO A 228 15.65 -18.51 -1.30
C PRO A 228 15.71 -19.10 0.10
N TYR A 229 15.56 -18.24 1.09
CA TYR A 229 15.57 -18.65 2.49
C TYR A 229 14.62 -17.81 3.30
N VAL A 230 14.21 -18.34 4.45
CA VAL A 230 13.42 -17.61 5.43
C VAL A 230 14.28 -17.23 6.63
N VAL A 231 14.02 -16.06 7.19
CA VAL A 231 14.66 -15.58 8.43
C VAL A 231 13.57 -15.13 9.38
N PRO A 232 13.42 -15.81 10.54
CA PRO A 232 12.56 -15.32 11.62
C PRO A 232 13.01 -13.97 12.12
N TYR A 233 12.06 -13.13 12.50
CA TYR A 233 12.34 -11.84 13.11
C TYR A 233 11.42 -11.58 14.29
N THR A 234 11.87 -10.71 15.18
CA THR A 234 11.03 -10.05 16.19
C THR A 234 11.03 -8.56 15.90
N TRP A 235 9.94 -7.86 16.22
CA TRP A 235 9.86 -6.43 15.96
C TRP A 235 9.21 -5.69 17.12
N THR A 236 10.04 -5.27 18.07
CA THR A 236 9.60 -4.41 19.18
C THR A 236 9.11 -3.08 18.63
N ASP A 237 7.93 -2.64 19.04
CA ASP A 237 7.32 -1.36 18.67
C ASP A 237 7.07 -1.18 17.16
N ARG A 238 6.84 -2.26 16.40
CA ARG A 238 6.14 -2.12 15.12
C ARG A 238 4.76 -1.54 15.43
N LEU A 239 4.41 -0.42 14.80
CA LEU A 239 3.15 0.24 15.15
C LEU A 239 1.99 -0.66 14.83
N GLU A 240 1.00 -0.69 15.72
CA GLU A 240 -0.21 -1.45 15.49
C GLU A 240 -1.46 -0.73 15.94
N ASN A 241 -2.61 -1.07 15.34
CA ASN A 241 -3.90 -0.53 15.74
C ASN A 241 -3.96 1.01 15.65
N VAL A 242 -3.36 1.58 14.59
CA VAL A 242 -3.35 3.02 14.34
C VAL A 242 -4.34 3.38 13.24
N GLY A 243 -5.16 4.41 13.49
CA GLY A 243 -6.22 4.84 12.59
C GLY A 243 -6.18 6.33 12.26
N VAL A 244 -6.53 6.71 11.03
CA VAL A 244 -6.78 8.10 10.62
C VAL A 244 -8.15 8.18 9.95
N GLU A 245 -9.09 8.95 10.52
CA GLU A 245 -10.49 8.86 10.08
C GLU A 245 -11.39 10.07 10.30
N ASN A 246 -12.49 10.11 9.53
CA ASN A 246 -13.67 10.97 9.72
C ASN A 246 -13.37 12.47 9.65
N MET A 247 -12.64 12.95 8.65
CA MET A 247 -12.31 14.38 8.51
C MET A 247 -12.10 14.81 7.06
N ARG A 248 -12.08 16.12 6.86
CA ARG A 248 -11.57 16.76 5.65
C ARG A 248 -10.13 17.20 5.86
N ALA A 249 -9.31 17.13 4.82
CA ALA A 249 -8.04 17.81 4.74
C ALA A 249 -7.92 18.56 3.41
N ILE A 250 -7.47 19.81 3.46
CA ILE A 250 -7.39 20.72 2.34
C ILE A 250 -5.95 21.19 2.21
N TYR A 251 -5.33 20.88 1.08
CA TYR A 251 -4.09 21.51 0.66
C TYR A 251 -4.40 22.66 -0.32
N PRO A 252 -3.65 23.78 -0.29
CA PRO A 252 -3.81 24.84 -1.28
C PRO A 252 -3.54 24.33 -2.69
N ALA A 253 -4.45 24.63 -3.63
CA ALA A 253 -4.31 24.24 -5.03
C ALA A 253 -2.97 24.72 -5.60
N THR A 254 -2.22 23.81 -6.22
CA THR A 254 -0.92 24.11 -6.85
C THR A 254 -0.66 23.20 -8.04
N LEU A 255 -0.09 23.77 -9.11
CA LEU A 255 0.36 23.01 -10.28
C LEU A 255 1.70 22.30 -10.04
N THR A 256 2.32 22.49 -8.88
CA THR A 256 3.56 21.80 -8.53
C THR A 256 3.27 20.32 -8.22
N ASN A 257 4.02 19.43 -8.87
CA ASN A 257 3.82 17.98 -8.72
C ASN A 257 4.22 17.44 -7.33
N ASN A 258 4.90 18.24 -6.53
CA ASN A 258 5.27 17.96 -5.14
C ASN A 258 4.34 18.64 -4.11
N GLY A 259 3.23 19.24 -4.57
CA GLY A 259 2.29 19.97 -3.72
C GLY A 259 1.45 19.02 -2.86
N GLY A 260 1.65 19.03 -1.55
CA GLY A 260 0.77 18.35 -0.60
C GLY A 260 0.82 16.82 -0.64
N HIS A 261 1.25 16.23 0.47
CA HIS A 261 1.21 14.82 0.84
C HIS A 261 0.40 14.68 2.14
N PHE A 262 -0.78 14.08 2.08
CA PHE A 262 -1.62 13.97 3.27
C PHE A 262 -1.10 12.91 4.23
N LEU A 263 -1.03 11.64 3.82
CA LEU A 263 -0.64 10.54 4.72
C LEU A 263 0.47 9.66 4.15
N ASP A 264 1.50 9.39 4.96
CA ASP A 264 2.47 8.31 4.73
C ASP A 264 2.52 7.36 5.93
N MET A 265 2.61 6.06 5.65
CA MET A 265 2.63 4.99 6.65
C MET A 265 3.77 4.01 6.40
N ASP A 266 4.58 3.73 7.43
CA ASP A 266 5.61 2.68 7.38
C ASP A 266 5.80 2.01 8.73
N LYS A 267 6.36 0.79 8.70
CA LYS A 267 6.69 0.00 9.89
C LYS A 267 5.50 -0.14 10.84
N ALA A 268 4.34 -0.37 10.24
CA ALA A 268 3.05 -0.43 10.90
C ALA A 268 2.27 -1.64 10.40
N HIS A 269 1.45 -2.23 11.25
CA HIS A 269 0.52 -3.28 10.86
C HIS A 269 -0.85 -3.14 11.53
N ASN A 270 -1.86 -3.75 10.93
CA ASN A 270 -3.24 -3.68 11.45
C ASN A 270 -3.73 -2.22 11.62
N CYS A 271 -3.48 -1.40 10.59
CA CYS A 271 -3.81 0.03 10.57
C CYS A 271 -4.91 0.33 9.56
N TRP A 272 -5.53 1.50 9.69
CA TRP A 272 -6.56 1.92 8.73
C TRP A 272 -6.58 3.42 8.46
N VAL A 273 -7.05 3.76 7.26
CA VAL A 273 -7.35 5.12 6.83
C VAL A 273 -8.76 5.11 6.27
N ARG A 274 -9.70 5.89 6.85
CA ARG A 274 -11.09 5.80 6.38
C ARG A 274 -11.94 7.05 6.50
N ASN A 275 -12.91 7.17 5.61
CA ASN A 275 -13.92 8.23 5.63
C ASN A 275 -13.27 9.62 5.64
N LEU A 276 -12.50 9.91 4.60
CA LEU A 276 -11.79 11.17 4.45
C LEU A 276 -12.22 11.90 3.18
N TYR A 277 -12.31 13.22 3.27
CA TYR A 277 -12.30 14.10 2.10
C TYR A 277 -10.91 14.73 1.98
N LEU A 278 -10.23 14.53 0.86
CA LEU A 278 -8.86 15.00 0.65
C LEU A 278 -8.82 15.88 -0.59
N GLN A 279 -8.38 17.12 -0.44
CA GLN A 279 -8.32 18.07 -1.54
C GLN A 279 -6.90 18.49 -1.91
N ASP A 280 -6.60 18.43 -3.21
CA ASP A 280 -5.40 18.98 -3.84
C ASP A 280 -4.04 18.45 -3.31
N PHE A 281 -4.01 17.24 -2.75
CA PHE A 281 -2.77 16.54 -2.37
C PHE A 281 -2.13 15.87 -3.58
N MET A 282 -1.35 16.64 -4.34
CA MET A 282 -0.68 16.20 -5.57
C MET A 282 0.49 15.26 -5.29
N SER A 283 1.29 15.41 -4.24
CA SER A 283 2.42 14.48 -4.02
C SER A 283 2.05 13.16 -3.35
N GLY A 284 0.81 13.03 -2.87
CA GLY A 284 0.26 11.78 -2.36
C GLY A 284 -0.93 12.01 -1.41
N ALA A 285 -2.08 11.44 -1.71
CA ALA A 285 -3.21 11.45 -0.79
C ALA A 285 -2.97 10.44 0.35
N VAL A 286 -2.68 9.19 0.00
CA VAL A 286 -2.34 8.14 0.97
C VAL A 286 -1.27 7.24 0.38
N THR A 287 -0.15 7.11 1.09
CA THR A 287 0.93 6.21 0.71
C THR A 287 1.26 5.26 1.85
N THR A 288 1.68 4.05 1.47
CA THR A 288 2.25 3.07 2.40
C THR A 288 3.63 2.64 1.91
N GLN A 289 4.49 2.27 2.85
CA GLN A 289 5.87 1.88 2.60
C GLN A 289 6.07 0.38 2.83
N GLY A 290 7.29 -0.09 2.54
CA GLY A 290 7.57 -1.53 2.37
C GLY A 290 7.39 -2.38 3.62
N ASP A 291 7.45 -1.79 4.81
CA ASP A 291 7.28 -2.51 6.07
C ASP A 291 5.85 -2.39 6.63
N THR A 292 4.89 -2.07 5.77
CA THR A 292 3.47 -2.01 6.09
C THR A 292 2.79 -3.35 5.84
N LYS A 293 1.93 -3.81 6.77
CA LYS A 293 1.21 -5.08 6.65
C LYS A 293 -0.22 -4.99 7.20
N TRP A 294 -1.20 -5.66 6.59
CA TRP A 294 -2.60 -5.65 7.08
C TRP A 294 -3.17 -4.24 7.24
N VAL A 295 -3.30 -3.52 6.12
CA VAL A 295 -3.82 -2.14 6.12
C VAL A 295 -5.09 -2.05 5.30
N THR A 296 -6.10 -1.35 5.86
CA THR A 296 -7.34 -1.04 5.15
C THR A 296 -7.46 0.46 4.89
N ILE A 297 -7.55 0.84 3.63
CA ILE A 297 -7.80 2.20 3.16
C ILE A 297 -9.19 2.19 2.53
N GLN A 298 -10.14 2.96 3.05
CA GLN A 298 -11.51 2.89 2.52
C GLN A 298 -12.33 4.16 2.64
N ARG A 299 -13.31 4.36 1.75
CA ARG A 299 -14.21 5.52 1.79
C ARG A 299 -13.42 6.83 1.73
N LEU A 300 -12.62 6.99 0.69
CA LEU A 300 -11.94 8.25 0.43
C LEU A 300 -12.70 9.00 -0.67
N ASP A 301 -12.83 10.31 -0.49
CA ASP A 301 -13.25 11.24 -1.54
C ASP A 301 -12.07 12.18 -1.81
N ILE A 302 -11.36 11.94 -2.92
CA ILE A 302 -10.18 12.70 -3.30
C ILE A 302 -10.58 13.66 -4.41
N HIS A 303 -10.44 14.95 -4.16
CA HIS A 303 -10.88 16.00 -5.07
C HIS A 303 -9.70 16.88 -5.50
N PHE A 304 -9.53 17.05 -6.80
CA PHE A 304 -8.58 18.00 -7.37
C PHE A 304 -9.34 19.16 -8.01
N THR A 305 -9.15 20.36 -7.47
CA THR A 305 -9.83 21.59 -7.92
C THR A 305 -9.19 22.20 -9.17
N ILE A 306 -7.97 21.79 -9.49
CA ILE A 306 -7.22 22.25 -10.65
C ILE A 306 -6.70 21.08 -11.49
N ALA A 307 -6.41 21.34 -12.76
CA ALA A 307 -5.91 20.34 -13.69
C ALA A 307 -4.64 20.83 -14.41
N ASP A 308 -3.57 20.03 -14.36
CA ASP A 308 -2.40 20.18 -15.23
C ASP A 308 -2.30 18.99 -16.19
N ASN A 309 -2.54 19.23 -17.48
CA ASN A 309 -2.40 18.21 -18.52
C ASN A 309 -1.02 18.23 -19.22
N LYS A 310 -0.17 19.21 -18.91
CA LYS A 310 1.16 19.43 -19.52
C LYS A 310 2.30 18.92 -18.64
N ILE A 311 2.03 18.55 -17.40
CA ILE A 311 3.00 17.98 -16.47
C ILE A 311 3.81 16.81 -17.05
N LYS A 312 5.14 16.95 -17.02
CA LYS A 312 6.08 15.95 -17.55
C LYS A 312 6.23 14.73 -16.63
N ALA A 313 6.23 14.97 -15.32
CA ALA A 313 6.32 13.96 -14.27
C ALA A 313 5.03 13.98 -13.43
N PRO A 314 3.97 13.30 -13.90
CA PRO A 314 2.69 13.26 -13.22
C PRO A 314 2.84 12.74 -11.79
N PRO A 315 2.06 13.28 -10.84
CA PRO A 315 2.09 12.79 -9.46
C PRO A 315 1.47 11.39 -9.30
N ALA A 316 1.85 10.70 -8.23
CA ALA A 316 1.19 9.47 -7.78
C ALA A 316 0.35 9.75 -6.54
N ILE A 317 -0.96 9.44 -6.60
CA ILE A 317 -1.91 9.86 -5.57
C ILE A 317 -2.08 8.80 -4.49
N LEU A 318 -2.27 7.54 -4.89
CA LEU A 318 -2.30 6.38 -3.98
C LEU A 318 -1.17 5.44 -4.38
N THR A 319 -0.08 5.45 -3.61
CA THR A 319 1.06 4.55 -3.81
C THR A 319 1.15 3.57 -2.66
N LEU A 320 0.78 2.31 -2.92
CA LEU A 320 0.66 1.29 -1.87
C LEU A 320 1.80 0.27 -1.96
N LEU A 321 2.78 0.38 -1.05
CA LEU A 321 3.83 -0.61 -0.84
C LEU A 321 3.56 -1.41 0.45
N GLY A 322 4.25 -2.54 0.64
CA GLY A 322 3.98 -3.48 1.72
C GLY A 322 3.20 -4.69 1.23
N THR A 323 2.47 -5.35 2.13
CA THR A 323 1.73 -6.60 1.85
C THR A 323 0.40 -6.70 2.58
N GLN A 324 -0.54 -7.47 2.03
CA GLN A 324 -1.87 -7.69 2.61
C GLN A 324 -2.61 -6.36 2.82
N ILE A 325 -2.76 -5.58 1.74
CA ILE A 325 -3.37 -4.24 1.75
C ILE A 325 -4.71 -4.27 1.01
N LEU A 326 -5.73 -3.68 1.64
CA LEU A 326 -7.05 -3.50 1.05
C LEU A 326 -7.32 -2.01 0.85
N HIS A 327 -7.53 -1.59 -0.39
CA HIS A 327 -8.04 -0.28 -0.77
C HIS A 327 -9.44 -0.44 -1.36
N ARG A 328 -10.45 0.25 -0.81
CA ARG A 328 -11.82 0.10 -1.32
C ARG A 328 -12.74 1.31 -1.19
N ASP A 329 -13.76 1.36 -2.04
CA ASP A 329 -14.85 2.35 -1.96
C ASP A 329 -14.32 3.80 -2.01
N THR A 330 -13.53 4.12 -3.03
CA THR A 330 -12.89 5.45 -3.17
C THR A 330 -13.40 6.16 -4.41
N ASN A 331 -13.69 7.46 -4.27
CA ASN A 331 -14.00 8.37 -5.37
C ASN A 331 -12.82 9.32 -5.60
N ILE A 332 -12.41 9.50 -6.86
CA ILE A 332 -11.42 10.50 -7.27
C ILE A 332 -12.07 11.39 -8.31
N THR A 333 -12.06 12.71 -8.10
CA THR A 333 -12.70 13.68 -9.00
C THR A 333 -11.78 14.81 -9.40
N GLY A 334 -11.97 15.31 -10.63
CA GLY A 334 -11.19 16.43 -11.17
C GLY A 334 -9.76 16.02 -11.54
N GLY A 335 -8.86 17.00 -11.56
CA GLY A 335 -7.45 16.77 -11.87
C GLY A 335 -7.12 16.68 -13.36
N GLY A 336 -5.83 16.73 -13.67
CA GLY A 336 -5.29 16.65 -15.03
C GLY A 336 -4.61 15.31 -15.29
N LYS A 337 -3.31 15.35 -15.52
CA LYS A 337 -2.48 14.16 -15.73
C LYS A 337 -1.83 13.72 -14.42
N PHE A 338 -2.17 12.51 -13.96
CA PHE A 338 -1.68 11.93 -12.70
C PHE A 338 -1.87 10.40 -12.69
N TRP A 339 -1.27 9.74 -11.69
CA TRP A 339 -1.39 8.31 -11.43
C TRP A 339 -2.29 8.08 -10.20
N PRO A 340 -3.61 7.90 -10.38
CA PRO A 340 -4.55 7.72 -9.28
C PRO A 340 -4.19 6.55 -8.38
N LEU A 341 -3.89 5.39 -8.98
CA LEU A 341 -3.51 4.17 -8.30
C LEU A 341 -2.17 3.69 -8.88
N SER A 342 -1.14 3.60 -8.05
CA SER A 342 0.18 3.17 -8.49
C SER A 342 0.90 2.27 -7.49
N ALA A 343 1.88 1.53 -8.00
CA ALA A 343 2.83 0.74 -7.25
C ALA A 343 4.22 0.93 -7.87
N ALA A 344 5.26 1.12 -7.06
CA ALA A 344 6.56 1.60 -7.54
C ALA A 344 7.77 1.04 -6.77
N SER A 345 7.85 -0.27 -6.56
CA SER A 345 8.97 -0.85 -5.81
C SER A 345 8.97 -2.37 -5.89
N THR A 346 10.14 -2.98 -5.65
CA THR A 346 10.22 -4.40 -5.28
C THR A 346 9.54 -4.69 -3.93
N ARG A 347 9.26 -3.65 -3.14
CA ARG A 347 8.54 -3.72 -1.86
C ARG A 347 7.01 -3.64 -1.97
N ALA A 348 6.45 -3.51 -3.19
CA ALA A 348 5.01 -3.68 -3.41
C ALA A 348 4.73 -5.18 -3.63
N ARG A 349 4.48 -5.89 -2.53
CA ARG A 349 4.48 -7.36 -2.49
C ARG A 349 3.12 -7.83 -2.00
N GLY A 350 2.26 -8.20 -2.94
CA GLY A 350 0.88 -8.54 -2.66
C GLY A 350 0.66 -9.62 -1.57
N PRO A 351 -0.61 -9.89 -1.25
CA PRO A 351 -1.78 -9.40 -1.96
C PRO A 351 -2.07 -7.91 -1.66
N THR A 352 -2.37 -7.15 -2.71
CA THR A 352 -2.94 -5.80 -2.62
C THR A 352 -4.20 -5.74 -3.48
N VAL A 353 -5.30 -5.22 -2.93
CA VAL A 353 -6.58 -5.10 -3.64
C VAL A 353 -6.96 -3.64 -3.75
N HIS A 354 -7.29 -3.18 -4.96
CA HIS A 354 -8.06 -1.96 -5.20
C HIS A 354 -9.46 -2.38 -5.67
N TYR A 355 -10.46 -2.21 -4.81
CA TYR A 355 -11.83 -2.67 -5.06
C TYR A 355 -12.83 -1.52 -5.06
N ASN A 356 -13.72 -1.45 -6.05
CA ASN A 356 -14.81 -0.45 -6.10
C ASN A 356 -14.26 0.98 -6.01
N VAL A 357 -13.57 1.42 -7.06
CA VAL A 357 -12.94 2.74 -7.14
C VAL A 357 -13.47 3.48 -8.35
N ASP A 358 -14.09 4.64 -8.15
CA ASP A 358 -14.58 5.50 -9.22
C ASP A 358 -13.61 6.67 -9.44
N ILE A 359 -13.10 6.79 -10.66
CA ILE A 359 -12.18 7.84 -11.09
C ILE A 359 -12.89 8.69 -12.15
N ASN A 360 -13.46 9.79 -11.67
CA ASN A 360 -14.19 10.79 -12.44
C ASN A 360 -13.24 11.95 -12.81
N SER A 361 -12.25 11.63 -13.65
CA SER A 361 -11.17 12.52 -14.09
C SER A 361 -11.03 12.49 -15.62
N GLY A 362 -10.27 13.43 -16.18
CA GLY A 362 -9.98 13.45 -17.62
C GLY A 362 -9.05 12.31 -18.08
N SER A 363 -8.75 12.27 -19.38
CA SER A 363 -7.87 11.26 -20.00
C SER A 363 -6.44 11.21 -19.45
N GLY A 364 -6.03 12.25 -18.72
CA GLY A 364 -4.75 12.30 -18.01
C GLY A 364 -4.63 11.34 -16.82
N ALA A 365 -5.74 10.81 -16.30
CA ALA A 365 -5.73 9.84 -15.20
C ALA A 365 -5.31 8.45 -15.70
N GLN A 366 -4.16 7.97 -15.23
CA GLN A 366 -3.54 6.73 -15.70
C GLN A 366 -3.33 5.76 -14.53
N VAL A 367 -4.19 4.73 -14.41
CA VAL A 367 -4.01 3.64 -13.43
C VAL A 367 -2.93 2.70 -13.98
N VAL A 368 -1.70 2.88 -13.50
CA VAL A 368 -0.54 2.10 -13.95
C VAL A 368 0.46 1.93 -12.81
N PRO A 369 1.09 0.75 -12.66
CA PRO A 369 2.29 0.63 -11.87
C PRO A 369 3.43 1.43 -12.52
N HIS A 370 4.24 2.06 -11.67
CA HIS A 370 5.19 3.08 -12.10
C HIS A 370 6.54 2.49 -12.53
N MET A 371 7.19 1.69 -11.67
CA MET A 371 8.54 1.17 -11.93
C MET A 371 8.90 -0.03 -11.04
N ARG A 372 9.99 -0.73 -11.39
CA ARG A 372 10.51 -1.94 -10.72
C ARG A 372 9.51 -3.10 -10.72
N TRP A 373 9.63 -4.06 -9.81
CA TRP A 373 8.89 -5.33 -9.86
C TRP A 373 7.88 -5.45 -8.72
N SER A 374 6.71 -4.81 -8.89
CA SER A 374 5.57 -5.00 -7.99
C SER A 374 4.82 -6.29 -8.31
N THR A 375 4.08 -6.86 -7.35
CA THR A 375 3.39 -8.14 -7.58
C THR A 375 2.10 -8.34 -6.81
N GLY A 376 1.23 -9.20 -7.34
CA GLY A 376 0.04 -9.68 -6.64
C GLY A 376 -0.96 -8.56 -6.35
N ILE A 377 -1.19 -7.70 -7.34
CA ILE A 377 -2.13 -6.57 -7.22
C ILE A 377 -3.39 -6.87 -8.03
N LEU A 378 -4.54 -6.78 -7.39
CA LEU A 378 -5.85 -6.92 -7.99
C LEU A 378 -6.50 -5.53 -8.13
N TYR A 379 -6.84 -5.16 -9.36
CA TYR A 379 -7.77 -4.07 -9.67
C TYR A 379 -9.12 -4.70 -9.96
N ASP A 380 -10.11 -4.44 -9.10
CA ASP A 380 -11.42 -5.08 -9.15
C ASP A 380 -12.52 -4.00 -9.12
N ASN A 381 -13.34 -3.91 -10.16
CA ASN A 381 -14.36 -2.86 -10.28
C ASN A 381 -13.78 -1.44 -10.14
N VAL A 382 -12.65 -1.18 -10.81
CA VAL A 382 -12.09 0.16 -10.96
C VAL A 382 -12.69 0.79 -12.22
N LYS A 383 -13.30 1.96 -12.10
CA LYS A 383 -13.85 2.73 -13.22
C LYS A 383 -13.01 3.97 -13.48
N ASN A 384 -12.42 4.06 -14.65
CA ASN A 384 -11.65 5.20 -15.15
C ASN A 384 -12.06 5.48 -16.61
N ALA A 385 -13.36 5.73 -16.83
CA ALA A 385 -14.00 5.69 -18.15
C ALA A 385 -13.39 6.64 -19.20
N ALA A 386 -12.76 7.74 -18.79
CA ALA A 386 -12.06 8.66 -19.69
C ALA A 386 -10.55 8.37 -19.83
N GLY A 387 -9.97 7.67 -18.86
CA GLY A 387 -8.54 7.39 -18.74
C GLY A 387 -8.18 5.94 -19.09
N ASN A 388 -7.04 5.50 -18.58
CA ASN A 388 -6.46 4.19 -18.88
C ASN A 388 -6.29 3.35 -17.60
N ILE A 389 -6.43 2.03 -17.74
CA ILE A 389 -6.03 1.05 -16.72
C ILE A 389 -5.09 0.05 -17.39
N ALA A 390 -3.84 -0.01 -16.94
CA ALA A 390 -2.86 -0.88 -17.58
C ALA A 390 -1.78 -1.44 -16.65
N ILE A 391 -1.32 -2.64 -16.97
CA ILE A 391 -0.15 -3.31 -16.41
C ILE A 391 0.85 -3.47 -17.55
N SER A 392 1.84 -2.57 -17.63
CA SER A 392 2.64 -2.39 -18.86
C SER A 392 4.15 -2.47 -18.65
N TYR A 393 4.83 -2.92 -19.70
CA TYR A 393 6.26 -2.72 -19.89
C TYR A 393 6.54 -1.26 -20.25
N ARG A 394 7.33 -0.57 -19.44
CA ARG A 394 7.62 0.87 -19.60
C ARG A 394 9.00 1.17 -20.17
N ALA A 395 9.72 0.15 -20.65
CA ALA A 395 11.05 0.27 -21.26
C ALA A 395 11.95 1.25 -20.46
N THR A 396 12.46 2.29 -21.11
CA THR A 396 13.42 3.25 -20.54
C THR A 396 12.81 4.60 -20.18
N MET A 397 11.51 4.69 -19.91
CA MET A 397 10.83 5.96 -19.61
C MET A 397 11.34 6.71 -18.36
N GLY A 398 12.14 6.06 -17.51
CA GLY A 398 12.71 6.62 -16.29
C GLY A 398 13.76 5.69 -15.69
N SER A 399 14.51 6.17 -14.69
CA SER A 399 15.40 5.29 -13.93
C SER A 399 14.60 4.22 -13.19
N GLY A 400 15.08 2.97 -13.17
CA GLY A 400 14.38 1.83 -12.58
C GLY A 400 13.11 1.38 -13.34
N HIS A 401 12.81 1.97 -14.50
CA HIS A 401 11.76 1.50 -15.40
C HIS A 401 12.21 0.24 -16.15
N GLY A 402 11.23 -0.43 -16.75
CA GLY A 402 11.35 -1.73 -17.36
C GLY A 402 10.01 -2.42 -17.23
N TRP A 403 10.01 -3.70 -16.87
CA TRP A 403 8.82 -4.32 -16.31
C TRP A 403 8.43 -3.63 -15.01
N THR A 404 7.12 -3.44 -14.80
CA THR A 404 6.57 -2.70 -13.65
C THR A 404 5.89 -3.61 -12.63
N MET A 405 5.38 -4.73 -13.12
CA MET A 405 4.59 -5.68 -12.35
C MET A 405 4.55 -7.04 -13.02
N CYS A 406 4.47 -8.09 -12.21
CA CYS A 406 3.93 -9.38 -12.60
C CYS A 406 2.83 -9.82 -11.62
N TRP A 407 2.04 -10.82 -12.00
CA TRP A 407 0.93 -11.33 -11.18
C TRP A 407 -0.14 -10.29 -10.84
N GLY A 408 -0.35 -9.32 -11.72
CA GLY A 408 -1.41 -8.33 -11.63
C GLY A 408 -2.67 -8.80 -12.33
N VAL A 409 -3.84 -8.49 -11.76
CA VAL A 409 -5.14 -8.84 -12.33
C VAL A 409 -5.98 -7.58 -12.45
N ILE A 410 -6.51 -7.33 -13.64
CA ILE A 410 -7.61 -6.40 -13.87
C ILE A 410 -8.88 -7.25 -14.01
N TRP A 411 -9.83 -7.06 -13.10
CA TRP A 411 -11.08 -7.80 -13.02
C TRP A 411 -12.26 -6.84 -13.11
N ASN A 412 -13.17 -7.05 -14.08
CA ASN A 412 -14.39 -6.26 -14.28
C ASN A 412 -14.20 -4.73 -14.13
N CYS A 413 -13.17 -4.19 -14.78
CA CYS A 413 -12.90 -2.75 -14.73
C CYS A 413 -13.53 -2.03 -15.92
N GLU A 414 -13.70 -0.71 -15.82
CA GLU A 414 -14.11 0.15 -16.93
C GLU A 414 -13.02 1.19 -17.22
N ALA A 415 -12.63 1.35 -18.47
CA ALA A 415 -11.63 2.34 -18.88
C ALA A 415 -11.84 2.76 -20.33
N LYS A 416 -11.32 3.93 -20.73
CA LYS A 416 -11.25 4.26 -22.16
C LYS A 416 -10.36 3.26 -22.88
N THR A 417 -9.21 2.97 -22.28
CA THR A 417 -8.26 1.98 -22.79
C THR A 417 -7.77 1.02 -21.72
N PHE A 418 -7.53 -0.22 -22.11
CA PHE A 418 -6.84 -1.24 -21.32
C PHE A 418 -5.55 -1.69 -21.96
N GLY A 419 -4.52 -1.96 -21.15
CA GLY A 419 -3.29 -2.58 -21.61
C GLY A 419 -2.71 -3.54 -20.59
N VAL A 420 -2.53 -4.80 -20.92
CA VAL A 420 -1.91 -5.80 -20.05
C VAL A 420 -0.83 -6.50 -20.83
N GLN A 421 0.36 -6.58 -20.24
CA GLN A 421 1.52 -7.23 -20.83
C GLN A 421 2.09 -8.29 -19.90
N ASN A 422 2.46 -9.44 -20.45
CA ASN A 422 3.13 -10.50 -19.71
C ASN A 422 4.65 -10.29 -19.74
N PRO A 423 5.35 -10.33 -18.59
CA PRO A 423 6.80 -10.44 -18.56
C PRO A 423 7.25 -11.77 -19.17
N SER A 424 7.48 -11.77 -20.47
CA SER A 424 7.85 -12.96 -21.24
C SER A 424 9.36 -13.04 -21.49
N ASN A 425 9.80 -14.18 -22.02
CA ASN A 425 11.15 -14.32 -22.54
C ASN A 425 11.35 -13.34 -23.70
N MET A 426 12.19 -12.32 -23.52
CA MET A 426 12.46 -11.29 -24.53
C MET A 426 13.41 -11.75 -25.64
N PHE A 427 14.02 -12.93 -25.49
CA PHE A 427 14.99 -13.50 -26.44
C PHE A 427 14.47 -14.73 -27.19
N ASN A 428 13.35 -15.31 -26.76
CA ASN A 428 12.71 -16.43 -27.43
C ASN A 428 11.20 -16.37 -27.23
N SER A 429 10.50 -15.80 -28.22
CA SER A 429 9.04 -15.66 -28.18
C SER A 429 8.28 -16.99 -28.26
N SER A 430 8.94 -18.08 -28.65
CA SER A 430 8.34 -19.42 -28.68
C SER A 430 8.42 -20.13 -27.33
N ALA A 431 9.21 -19.60 -26.38
CA ALA A 431 9.29 -20.16 -25.03
C ALA A 431 8.00 -19.87 -24.24
N PRO A 432 7.55 -20.79 -23.35
CA PRO A 432 6.40 -20.55 -22.48
C PRO A 432 6.56 -19.26 -21.67
N VAL A 433 5.46 -18.53 -21.54
CA VAL A 433 5.37 -17.38 -20.63
C VAL A 433 5.43 -17.90 -19.19
N LEU A 434 6.38 -17.40 -18.40
CA LEU A 434 6.60 -17.85 -17.01
C LEU A 434 5.94 -16.94 -15.98
N TYR A 435 5.65 -15.70 -16.35
CA TYR A 435 5.06 -14.66 -15.50
C TYR A 435 3.86 -14.05 -16.21
N HIS A 436 2.73 -13.97 -15.51
CA HIS A 436 1.47 -13.57 -16.12
C HIS A 436 0.89 -12.34 -15.44
N ASN A 437 0.19 -11.54 -16.24
CA ASN A 437 -0.74 -10.52 -15.86
C ASN A 437 -2.04 -10.76 -16.63
N TRP A 438 -3.17 -10.43 -16.01
CA TRP A 438 -4.48 -10.76 -16.55
C TRP A 438 -5.38 -9.54 -16.71
N LEU A 439 -6.18 -9.57 -17.77
CA LEU A 439 -7.40 -8.76 -17.93
C LEU A 439 -8.56 -9.72 -18.13
N VAL A 440 -9.45 -9.82 -17.14
CA VAL A 440 -10.62 -10.70 -17.16
C VAL A 440 -11.87 -9.88 -16.89
N GLY A 441 -12.71 -9.73 -17.90
CA GLY A 441 -13.83 -8.80 -17.84
C GLY A 441 -13.37 -7.35 -17.82
N GLY A 442 -13.75 -6.58 -18.83
CA GLY A 442 -13.41 -5.17 -18.87
C GLY A 442 -14.12 -4.41 -19.97
N LYS A 443 -14.75 -3.29 -19.64
CA LYS A 443 -15.46 -2.43 -20.59
C LYS A 443 -14.55 -1.29 -21.06
N GLY A 444 -14.06 -1.38 -22.29
CA GLY A 444 -13.10 -0.41 -22.84
C GLY A 444 -12.41 -0.89 -24.11
N LYS A 445 -11.60 -0.03 -24.73
CA LYS A 445 -10.80 -0.39 -25.90
C LYS A 445 -9.49 -1.07 -25.49
N ASN A 446 -9.13 -2.16 -26.14
CA ASN A 446 -7.84 -2.81 -25.91
C ASN A 446 -6.70 -2.13 -26.66
N THR A 447 -5.67 -1.75 -25.92
CA THR A 447 -4.37 -1.27 -26.38
C THR A 447 -3.29 -2.04 -25.63
N PRO A 448 -2.91 -3.25 -26.11
CA PRO A 448 -2.21 -4.24 -25.28
C PRO A 448 -0.88 -3.82 -24.68
N GLY A 449 -0.23 -2.77 -25.20
CA GLY A 449 0.96 -2.23 -24.57
C GLY A 449 1.34 -0.86 -25.09
N LEU A 450 2.07 -0.11 -24.27
CA LEU A 450 2.52 1.25 -24.57
C LEU A 450 3.71 1.25 -25.55
N GLN A 451 4.72 0.44 -25.26
CA GLN A 451 6.00 0.41 -26.00
C GLN A 451 6.00 -0.64 -27.11
N THR A 452 5.20 -1.69 -26.98
CA THR A 452 5.07 -2.79 -27.92
C THR A 452 3.74 -3.48 -27.72
N GLN A 453 3.14 -3.98 -28.80
CA GLN A 453 1.92 -4.77 -28.75
C GLN A 453 2.20 -6.28 -28.77
N LYS A 454 3.46 -6.71 -28.93
CA LYS A 454 3.84 -8.13 -29.06
C LYS A 454 3.83 -8.90 -27.74
N LEU A 455 3.91 -8.19 -26.62
CA LEU A 455 4.03 -8.79 -25.28
C LEU A 455 2.66 -8.87 -24.61
N MET A 456 1.64 -9.33 -25.33
CA MET A 456 0.27 -9.34 -24.82
C MET A 456 0.17 -10.15 -23.53
N GLY A 457 -0.60 -9.61 -22.59
CA GLY A 457 -1.03 -10.28 -21.38
C GLY A 457 -1.96 -11.46 -21.65
N THR A 458 -2.52 -12.03 -20.58
CA THR A 458 -3.63 -12.97 -20.70
C THR A 458 -4.95 -12.19 -20.67
N TYR A 459 -5.71 -12.27 -21.75
CA TYR A 459 -6.98 -11.56 -21.94
C TYR A 459 -8.12 -12.58 -21.93
N ASP A 460 -9.19 -12.28 -21.21
CA ASP A 460 -10.39 -13.10 -21.18
C ASP A 460 -11.66 -12.21 -21.08
N HIS A 461 -12.65 -12.48 -21.92
CA HIS A 461 -13.93 -11.76 -21.99
C HIS A 461 -13.84 -10.22 -22.00
N VAL A 462 -12.96 -9.66 -22.83
CA VAL A 462 -12.77 -8.20 -22.90
C VAL A 462 -13.79 -7.53 -23.81
N GLY A 463 -14.28 -6.35 -23.41
CA GLY A 463 -15.43 -5.65 -23.97
C GLY A 463 -16.70 -5.82 -23.13
N THR A 464 -16.72 -6.83 -22.25
CA THR A 464 -17.86 -7.17 -21.39
C THR A 464 -17.41 -7.38 -19.95
N MET A 465 -18.35 -7.32 -18.99
CA MET A 465 -18.10 -7.78 -17.62
C MET A 465 -18.45 -9.26 -17.49
N VAL A 466 -17.87 -9.96 -16.52
CA VAL A 466 -18.09 -11.39 -16.24
C VAL A 466 -18.56 -11.66 -14.82
N ALA A 467 -19.12 -12.84 -14.56
CA ALA A 467 -19.37 -13.31 -13.21
C ALA A 467 -18.12 -14.03 -12.63
N PRO A 468 -17.85 -13.94 -11.32
CA PRO A 468 -18.51 -13.05 -10.36
C PRO A 468 -18.20 -11.57 -10.61
N ASP A 469 -19.12 -10.68 -10.25
CA ASP A 469 -18.95 -9.23 -10.42
C ASP A 469 -17.65 -8.71 -9.78
N SER A 470 -17.24 -9.31 -8.66
CA SER A 470 -15.97 -9.03 -8.00
C SER A 470 -15.29 -10.31 -7.55
N LEU A 471 -14.03 -10.48 -7.96
CA LEU A 471 -13.17 -11.56 -7.52
C LEU A 471 -12.88 -11.47 -6.02
N TYR A 472 -12.60 -10.25 -5.52
CA TYR A 472 -12.36 -10.02 -4.09
C TYR A 472 -13.59 -10.39 -3.26
N MET A 473 -14.79 -9.91 -3.63
CA MET A 473 -16.00 -10.20 -2.86
C MET A 473 -16.40 -11.68 -2.96
N ALA A 474 -16.13 -12.34 -4.08
CA ALA A 474 -16.30 -13.79 -4.19
C ALA A 474 -15.40 -14.54 -3.20
N GLN A 475 -14.12 -14.15 -3.09
CA GLN A 475 -13.18 -14.73 -2.11
C GLN A 475 -13.60 -14.45 -0.66
N VAL A 476 -14.13 -13.25 -0.35
CA VAL A 476 -14.67 -12.94 0.98
C VAL A 476 -15.85 -13.84 1.32
N LYS A 477 -16.80 -14.00 0.40
CA LYS A 477 -17.97 -14.89 0.57
C LYS A 477 -17.53 -16.34 0.77
N ASP A 478 -16.59 -16.82 -0.02
CA ASP A 478 -16.06 -18.18 0.12
C ASP A 478 -15.37 -18.39 1.48
N LYS A 479 -14.54 -17.43 1.92
CA LYS A 479 -13.91 -17.47 3.24
C LYS A 479 -14.93 -17.52 4.37
N GLN A 480 -15.99 -16.71 4.28
CA GLN A 480 -17.08 -16.72 5.27
C GLN A 480 -17.78 -18.08 5.33
N LYS A 481 -18.05 -18.71 4.18
CA LYS A 481 -18.66 -20.05 4.12
C LYS A 481 -17.79 -21.13 4.75
N ARG A 482 -16.45 -21.06 4.60
CA ARG A 482 -15.52 -22.04 5.21
C ARG A 482 -15.33 -21.84 6.72
N SER A 483 -15.69 -20.66 7.25
CA SER A 483 -15.52 -20.31 8.66
C SER A 483 -16.80 -20.46 9.48
N ALA A 484 -17.93 -20.64 8.81
CA ALA A 484 -19.23 -21.02 9.39
C ALA A 484 -19.32 -22.55 9.41
#